data_AF-A0A3C0WL65-F1
#
_entry.id   AF-A0A3C0WL65-F1
#
_cell.length_a   1.000
_cell.length_b   1.000
_cell.length_c   1.000
_cell.angle_alpha   90.00
_cell.angle_beta   90.00
_cell.angle_gamma   90.00
#
_symmetry.space_group_name_H-M   'P 1'
#
loop_
_entity.id
_entity.type
_entity.pdbx_description
1 polymer ?
#
loop_
_entity_poly.entity_id
_entity_poly.type
_entity_poly.pdbx_seq_one_letter_code
_entity_poly.pdbx_strand_id
1 'polypeptide(L)'
;GQGSAGKAFMRAEMPGPTKEGSSPRMQHTAWRFAGIYLALNFVLTIVLWFSGMTFFDGICHAFGTMATGGFSTYDSSLGHFDSATIEYIVTLFMILAGTNFTLLYLLLNRQPGALWADQEWKTYIGLIGGITLLIVVIGIPSGDFDGVASGVRYGLFQVVSVVTTTGYGTNDFDIWNSFGRGILLLLMFVGGCAGSTGGGMKVIRHVLFVKILRLEMEQAYRPTVVRPLQLGNTTIEDKSLRHNILVYFSLILSLFLVSWLFVITYEPDRTWGPEVQQNKLLDSAGAVAATLNNIGPGVGIVGPTQNYAQFTPLTKLMYTWLMMLGRLELFAVLVLFLPGFWKKH
;
A
#
# COMPACT_ATOMS: atom_id res chain seq x y z
N GLY A 1 6.80 -22.98 23.40
CA GLY A 1 8.00 -22.58 22.65
C GLY A 1 7.63 -22.45 21.19
N GLN A 2 7.77 -21.27 20.61
CA GLN A 2 7.42 -21.03 19.20
C GLN A 2 8.26 -21.95 18.30
N GLY A 3 7.60 -22.84 17.54
CA GLY A 3 8.25 -23.82 16.65
C GLY A 3 9.12 -23.14 15.59
N SER A 4 10.24 -23.78 15.23
CA SER A 4 11.22 -23.28 14.25
C SER A 4 10.59 -22.90 12.91
N ALA A 5 9.51 -23.59 12.51
CA ALA A 5 8.73 -23.29 11.32
C ALA A 5 8.12 -21.87 11.34
N GLY A 6 7.50 -21.46 12.46
CA GLY A 6 6.91 -20.12 12.58
C GLY A 6 7.96 -19.00 12.48
N LYS A 7 9.18 -19.24 12.98
CA LYS A 7 10.30 -18.29 12.84
C LYS A 7 10.83 -18.22 11.40
N ALA A 8 10.88 -19.35 10.70
CA ALA A 8 11.29 -19.39 9.30
C ALA A 8 10.28 -18.66 8.39
N PHE A 9 8.97 -18.77 8.66
CA PHE A 9 7.94 -18.04 7.92
C PHE A 9 7.93 -16.55 8.22
N MET A 10 8.06 -16.15 9.50
CA MET A 10 8.23 -14.73 9.86
C MET A 10 9.45 -14.10 9.16
N ARG A 11 10.49 -14.89 8.90
CA ARG A 11 11.67 -14.49 8.11
C ARG A 11 11.41 -14.40 6.61
N ALA A 12 10.56 -15.27 6.06
CA ALA A 12 10.12 -15.19 4.66
C ALA A 12 9.19 -13.97 4.42
N GLU A 13 8.46 -13.56 5.46
CA GLU A 13 7.51 -12.44 5.42
C GLU A 13 8.19 -11.09 5.59
N MET A 14 9.08 -10.93 6.57
CA MET A 14 9.82 -9.67 6.77
C MET A 14 10.99 -9.56 5.79
N PRO A 15 10.87 -8.83 4.66
CA PRO A 15 11.93 -8.71 3.68
C PRO A 15 12.80 -7.54 4.14
N GLY A 16 13.62 -7.77 5.16
CA GLY A 16 14.49 -6.75 5.73
C GLY A 16 15.54 -7.38 6.62
N PRO A 17 16.76 -6.80 6.71
CA PRO A 17 17.83 -7.34 7.52
C PRO A 17 17.48 -7.21 9.01
N THR A 18 16.76 -8.20 9.54
CA THR A 18 16.47 -8.31 10.97
C THR A 18 17.60 -9.09 11.64
N LYS A 19 18.38 -8.41 12.47
CA LYS A 19 19.28 -9.06 13.43
C LYS A 19 18.42 -9.75 14.49
N GLU A 20 18.79 -10.99 14.83
CA GLU A 20 18.13 -11.81 15.84
C GLU A 20 17.79 -11.04 17.13
N GLY A 21 16.52 -11.06 17.53
CA GLY A 21 16.05 -10.47 18.77
C GLY A 21 15.58 -11.54 19.75
N SER A 22 16.20 -11.62 20.93
CA SER A 22 15.61 -12.32 22.08
C SER A 22 14.29 -11.64 22.48
N SER A 23 13.32 -12.43 22.98
CA SER A 23 11.97 -11.99 23.40
C SER A 23 11.92 -10.60 24.11
N PRO A 24 12.79 -10.27 25.09
CA PRO A 24 12.76 -8.96 25.74
C PRO A 24 13.13 -7.77 24.82
N ARG A 25 13.98 -7.95 23.81
CA ARG A 25 14.30 -6.89 22.83
C ARG A 25 13.09 -6.56 21.93
N MET A 26 12.26 -7.55 21.65
CA MET A 26 11.07 -7.38 20.82
C MET A 26 10.01 -6.52 21.53
N GLN A 27 9.79 -6.74 22.84
CA GLN A 27 8.87 -5.94 23.65
C GLN A 27 9.30 -4.47 23.77
N HIS A 28 10.59 -4.21 24.01
CA HIS A 28 11.10 -2.84 24.05
C HIS A 28 10.96 -2.12 22.70
N THR A 29 11.12 -2.83 21.59
CA THR A 29 10.94 -2.27 20.25
C THR A 29 9.48 -1.92 19.99
N ALA A 30 8.55 -2.81 20.37
CA ALA A 30 7.11 -2.55 20.25
C ALA A 30 6.66 -1.31 21.04
N TRP A 31 7.12 -1.14 22.28
CA TRP A 31 6.81 0.06 23.07
C TRP A 31 7.35 1.35 22.44
N ARG A 32 8.55 1.30 21.83
CA ARG A 32 9.10 2.46 21.10
C ARG A 32 8.25 2.81 19.88
N PHE A 33 7.81 1.82 19.12
CA PHE A 33 6.93 2.05 17.96
C PHE A 33 5.56 2.59 18.39
N ALA A 34 4.98 2.05 19.46
CA ALA A 34 3.74 2.57 20.05
C ALA A 34 3.90 4.03 20.49
N GLY A 35 5.03 4.39 21.11
CA GLY A 35 5.34 5.77 21.50
C GLY A 35 5.41 6.73 20.30
N ILE A 36 6.11 6.35 19.23
CA ILE A 36 6.18 7.14 17.99
C ILE A 36 4.79 7.29 17.36
N TYR A 37 4.03 6.20 17.29
CA TYR A 37 2.67 6.20 16.74
C TYR A 37 1.75 7.15 17.50
N LEU A 38 1.74 7.09 18.83
CA LEU A 38 0.93 7.98 19.67
C LEU A 38 1.37 9.45 19.53
N ALA A 39 2.68 9.70 19.50
CA ALA A 39 3.22 11.05 19.31
C ALA A 39 2.80 11.66 17.96
N LEU A 40 2.93 10.90 16.87
CA LEU A 40 2.53 11.36 15.53
C LEU A 40 1.03 11.61 15.43
N ASN A 41 0.20 10.74 16.02
CA ASN A 41 -1.26 10.95 16.09
C ASN A 41 -1.62 12.22 16.86
N PHE A 42 -0.97 12.46 18.00
CA PHE A 42 -1.22 13.64 18.82
C PHE A 42 -0.82 14.93 18.09
N VAL A 43 0.36 14.94 17.46
CA VAL A 43 0.81 16.09 16.66
C VAL A 43 -0.14 16.34 15.49
N LEU A 44 -0.54 15.30 14.74
CA LEU A 44 -1.46 15.44 13.63
C LEU A 44 -2.82 15.99 14.08
N THR A 45 -3.37 15.48 15.18
CA THR A 45 -4.63 15.97 15.78
C THR A 45 -4.56 17.48 16.04
N ILE A 46 -3.50 17.94 16.70
CA ILE A 46 -3.32 19.36 17.04
C ILE A 46 -3.22 20.22 15.77
N VAL A 47 -2.41 19.78 14.81
CA VAL A 47 -2.21 20.53 13.57
C VAL A 47 -3.51 20.62 12.75
N LEU A 48 -4.30 19.54 12.68
CA LEU A 48 -5.60 19.54 12.02
C LEU A 48 -6.61 20.43 12.74
N TRP A 49 -6.62 20.43 14.07
CA TRP A 49 -7.48 21.30 14.87
C TRP A 49 -7.18 22.79 14.61
N PHE A 50 -5.91 23.17 14.59
CA PHE A 50 -5.51 24.54 14.23
C PHE A 50 -5.75 24.90 12.75
N SER A 51 -5.84 23.90 11.88
CA SER A 51 -6.12 24.10 10.45
C SER A 51 -7.62 24.26 10.14
N GLY A 52 -8.48 24.22 11.15
CA GLY A 52 -9.91 24.50 11.03
C GLY A 52 -10.84 23.30 11.22
N MET A 53 -10.31 22.09 11.50
CA MET A 53 -11.15 20.94 11.84
C MET A 53 -11.70 21.05 13.27
N THR A 54 -12.86 20.43 13.54
CA THR A 54 -13.27 20.22 14.93
C THR A 54 -12.28 19.29 15.63
N PHE A 55 -12.16 19.38 16.95
CA PHE A 55 -11.25 18.51 17.70
C PHE A 55 -11.57 17.02 17.50
N PHE A 56 -12.87 16.68 17.41
CA PHE A 56 -13.32 15.32 17.14
C PHE A 56 -12.90 14.85 15.75
N ASP A 57 -13.15 15.66 14.72
CA ASP A 57 -12.75 15.34 13.34
C ASP A 57 -11.23 15.21 13.22
N GLY A 58 -10.47 16.09 13.88
CA GLY A 58 -9.01 16.05 13.90
C GLY A 58 -8.46 14.76 14.51
N ILE A 59 -9.05 14.27 15.61
CA ILE A 59 -8.67 12.98 16.22
C ILE A 59 -9.00 11.82 15.28
N CYS A 60 -10.23 11.78 14.75
CA CYS A 60 -10.68 10.69 13.89
C CYS A 60 -9.82 10.60 12.61
N HIS A 61 -9.52 11.74 11.98
CA HIS A 61 -8.65 11.78 10.81
C HIS A 61 -7.19 11.46 11.16
N ALA A 62 -6.71 11.83 12.35
CA ALA A 62 -5.37 11.44 12.77
C ALA A 62 -5.24 9.91 12.88
N PHE A 63 -6.23 9.26 13.52
CA PHE A 63 -6.29 7.79 13.60
C PHE A 63 -6.38 7.14 12.22
N GLY A 64 -7.23 7.65 11.33
CA GLY A 64 -7.35 7.15 9.96
C GLY A 64 -6.07 7.31 9.13
N THR A 65 -5.36 8.44 9.29
CA THR A 65 -4.10 8.73 8.57
C THR A 65 -2.96 7.86 9.04
N MET A 66 -2.69 7.83 10.36
CA MET A 66 -1.53 7.13 10.91
C MET A 66 -1.68 5.60 10.86
N ALA A 67 -2.91 5.09 11.00
CA ALA A 67 -3.20 3.68 10.81
C ALA A 67 -3.28 3.25 9.34
N THR A 68 -3.16 4.20 8.41
CA THR A 68 -3.38 4.00 6.96
C THR A 68 -4.71 3.28 6.69
N GLY A 69 -5.79 3.78 7.30
CA GLY A 69 -7.11 3.16 7.24
C GLY A 69 -8.15 3.94 6.46
N GLY A 70 -7.93 5.23 6.18
CA GLY A 70 -8.76 6.01 5.25
C GLY A 70 -10.17 6.38 5.72
N PHE A 71 -10.57 5.96 6.91
CA PHE A 71 -11.87 6.32 7.45
C PHE A 71 -11.95 7.81 7.74
N SER A 72 -13.09 8.40 7.38
CA SER A 72 -13.44 9.80 7.63
C SER A 72 -14.78 9.86 8.38
N THR A 73 -15.02 10.98 9.05
CA THR A 73 -16.32 11.33 9.65
C THR A 73 -17.34 11.81 8.62
N TYR A 74 -16.91 12.07 7.38
CA TYR A 74 -17.75 12.56 6.28
C TYR A 74 -17.71 11.61 5.08
N ASP A 75 -18.83 11.54 4.34
CA ASP A 75 -18.96 10.69 3.13
C ASP A 75 -18.00 11.12 2.01
N SER A 76 -17.75 12.42 1.87
CA SER A 76 -16.77 12.98 0.93
C SER A 76 -15.32 12.91 1.43
N SER A 77 -15.07 12.11 2.47
CA SER A 77 -13.73 11.85 2.99
C SER A 77 -13.02 13.14 3.40
N LEU A 78 -11.79 13.38 2.94
CA LEU A 78 -11.05 14.63 3.16
C LEU A 78 -11.47 15.75 2.21
N GLY A 79 -12.16 15.43 1.11
CA GLY A 79 -12.73 16.41 0.18
C GLY A 79 -13.76 17.34 0.82
N HIS A 80 -14.37 16.98 1.96
CA HIS A 80 -15.32 17.82 2.68
C HIS A 80 -14.74 19.19 3.08
N PHE A 81 -13.45 19.24 3.44
CA PHE A 81 -12.84 20.43 4.03
C PHE A 81 -12.32 21.43 2.98
N ASP A 82 -12.24 21.02 1.70
CA ASP A 82 -11.69 21.78 0.56
C ASP A 82 -10.57 22.78 0.91
N SER A 83 -9.59 22.31 1.67
CA SER A 83 -8.49 23.13 2.17
C SER A 83 -7.17 22.53 1.73
N ALA A 84 -6.47 23.25 0.85
CA ALA A 84 -5.13 22.86 0.39
C ALA A 84 -4.17 22.61 1.58
N THR A 85 -4.29 23.42 2.63
CA THR A 85 -3.47 23.27 3.84
C THR A 85 -3.67 21.91 4.50
N ILE A 86 -4.93 21.50 4.69
CA ILE A 86 -5.29 20.22 5.30
C ILE A 86 -4.80 19.06 4.42
N GLU A 87 -5.00 19.15 3.11
CA GLU A 87 -4.54 18.13 2.17
C GLU A 87 -3.02 17.92 2.22
N TYR A 88 -2.23 19.01 2.25
CA TYR A 88 -0.78 18.90 2.35
C TYR A 88 -0.32 18.36 3.70
N ILE A 89 -0.98 18.74 4.80
CA ILE A 89 -0.70 18.18 6.13
C ILE A 89 -0.94 16.68 6.12
N VAL A 90 -2.13 16.24 5.70
CA VAL A 90 -2.46 14.81 5.69
C VAL A 90 -1.54 14.05 4.75
N THR A 91 -1.23 14.60 3.56
CA THR A 91 -0.27 14.00 2.62
C THR A 91 1.09 13.75 3.26
N LEU A 92 1.62 14.74 4.00
CA LEU A 92 2.89 14.58 4.71
C LEU A 92 2.81 13.43 5.73
N PHE A 93 1.74 13.39 6.54
CA PHE A 93 1.58 12.34 7.55
C PHE A 93 1.31 10.96 6.95
N MET A 94 0.64 10.86 5.81
CA MET A 94 0.50 9.62 5.05
C MET A 94 1.88 9.10 4.59
N ILE A 95 2.75 9.97 4.06
CA ILE A 95 4.13 9.61 3.68
C ILE A 95 4.91 9.10 4.90
N LEU A 96 4.77 9.77 6.06
CA LEU A 96 5.42 9.33 7.31
C LEU A 96 4.87 7.98 7.79
N ALA A 97 3.55 7.78 7.75
CA ALA A 97 2.91 6.52 8.13
C ALA A 97 3.30 5.36 7.21
N GLY A 98 3.47 5.63 5.91
CA GLY A 98 3.95 4.69 4.90
C GLY A 98 5.46 4.43 4.92
N THR A 99 6.22 5.18 5.74
CA THR A 99 7.67 4.99 5.93
C THR A 99 7.94 3.96 7.03
N ASN A 100 9.11 3.31 6.97
CA ASN A 100 9.55 2.36 8.01
C ASN A 100 9.69 3.07 9.38
N PHE A 101 8.99 2.57 10.41
CA PHE A 101 9.02 3.15 11.76
C PHE A 101 10.41 3.11 12.40
N THR A 102 11.27 2.17 11.99
CA THR A 102 12.68 2.12 12.40
C THR A 102 13.45 3.33 11.88
N LEU A 103 13.19 3.74 10.63
CA LEU A 103 13.81 4.94 10.05
C LEU A 103 13.28 6.22 10.70
N LEU A 104 11.98 6.27 11.01
CA LEU A 104 11.40 7.39 11.78
C LEU A 104 12.06 7.52 13.16
N TYR A 105 12.29 6.40 13.85
CA TYR A 105 13.02 6.40 15.12
C TYR A 105 14.45 6.95 14.99
N LEU A 106 15.18 6.57 13.94
CA LEU A 106 16.53 7.10 13.67
C LEU A 106 16.51 8.59 13.35
N LEU A 107 15.46 9.07 12.67
CA LEU A 107 15.25 10.50 12.42
C LEU A 107 15.06 11.27 13.73
N LEU A 108 14.25 10.75 14.67
CA LEU A 108 14.08 11.35 16.01
C LEU A 108 15.40 11.40 16.80
N ASN A 109 16.27 10.41 16.62
CA ASN A 109 17.62 10.40 17.19
C ASN A 109 18.62 11.29 16.44
N ARG A 110 18.15 12.20 15.58
CA ARG A 110 18.95 13.17 14.81
C ARG A 110 19.93 12.55 13.82
N GLN A 111 19.58 11.40 13.22
CA GLN A 111 20.38 10.75 12.18
C GLN A 111 19.66 10.74 10.82
N PRO A 112 19.42 11.93 10.19
CA PRO A 112 18.69 12.00 8.93
C PRO A 112 19.41 11.33 7.76
N GLY A 113 20.73 11.16 7.84
CA GLY A 113 21.53 10.45 6.83
C GLY A 113 21.09 9.00 6.62
N ALA A 114 20.45 8.38 7.61
CA ALA A 114 19.93 7.02 7.50
C ALA A 114 18.82 6.89 6.44
N LEU A 115 17.96 7.91 6.28
CA LEU A 115 16.89 7.92 5.26
C LEU A 115 17.48 7.91 3.85
N TRP A 116 18.48 8.75 3.60
CA TRP A 116 19.12 8.87 2.29
C TRP A 116 20.03 7.68 1.94
N ALA A 117 20.55 6.99 2.96
CA ALA A 117 21.27 5.74 2.76
C ALA A 117 20.33 4.61 2.33
N ASP A 118 19.11 4.58 2.87
CA ASP A 118 18.16 3.51 2.66
C ASP A 118 17.60 3.44 1.23
N GLN A 119 17.77 2.29 0.57
CA GLN A 119 17.36 2.10 -0.82
C GLN A 119 15.84 2.01 -0.97
N GLU A 120 15.13 1.47 0.03
CA GLU A 120 13.68 1.33 0.00
C GLU A 120 13.01 2.70 0.07
N TRP A 121 13.41 3.55 1.02
CA TRP A 121 12.87 4.90 1.17
C TRP A 121 13.11 5.77 -0.05
N LYS A 122 14.32 5.72 -0.65
CA LYS A 122 14.62 6.42 -1.91
C LYS A 122 13.71 5.97 -3.05
N THR A 123 13.45 4.67 -3.15
CA THR A 123 12.56 4.13 -4.18
C THR A 123 11.11 4.57 -3.93
N TYR A 124 10.66 4.55 -2.68
CA TYR A 124 9.33 4.96 -2.27
C TYR A 124 9.04 6.44 -2.60
N ILE A 125 9.92 7.36 -2.18
CA ILE A 125 9.77 8.80 -2.50
C ILE A 125 9.94 9.06 -4.01
N GLY A 126 10.89 8.37 -4.66
CA GLY A 126 11.08 8.47 -6.11
C GLY A 126 9.84 8.01 -6.90
N LEU A 127 9.17 6.97 -6.45
CA LEU A 127 7.93 6.46 -7.04
C LEU A 127 6.80 7.49 -6.89
N ILE A 128 6.60 8.03 -5.68
CA ILE A 128 5.57 9.05 -5.42
C ILE A 128 5.80 10.28 -6.30
N GLY A 129 7.02 10.82 -6.30
CA GLY A 129 7.35 12.01 -7.09
C GLY A 129 7.25 11.75 -8.60
N GLY A 130 7.75 10.60 -9.07
CA GLY A 130 7.74 10.24 -10.49
C GLY A 130 6.32 10.05 -11.05
N ILE A 131 5.44 9.34 -10.33
CA ILE A 131 4.06 9.13 -10.77
C ILE A 131 3.26 10.43 -10.69
N THR A 132 3.44 11.21 -9.62
CA THR A 132 2.81 12.53 -9.51
C THR A 132 3.19 13.42 -10.70
N LEU A 133 4.47 13.46 -11.06
CA LEU A 133 4.94 14.21 -12.23
C LEU A 133 4.27 13.74 -13.52
N LEU A 134 4.17 12.43 -13.75
CA LEU A 134 3.53 11.87 -14.95
C LEU A 134 2.05 12.23 -15.02
N ILE A 135 1.32 12.14 -13.90
CA ILE A 135 -0.10 12.53 -13.82
C ILE A 135 -0.26 14.01 -14.15
N VAL A 136 0.57 14.88 -13.60
CA VAL A 136 0.49 16.32 -13.84
C VAL A 136 0.82 16.67 -15.30
N VAL A 137 1.90 16.10 -15.85
CA VAL A 137 2.36 16.40 -17.22
C VAL A 137 1.35 15.95 -18.28
N ILE A 138 0.68 14.82 -18.07
CA ILE A 138 -0.29 14.26 -19.03
C ILE A 138 -1.71 14.78 -18.77
N GLY A 139 -2.06 15.05 -17.51
CA GLY A 139 -3.38 15.52 -17.10
C GLY A 139 -3.66 16.99 -17.46
N ILE A 140 -2.65 17.88 -17.40
CA ILE A 140 -2.82 19.29 -17.77
C ILE A 140 -3.28 19.45 -19.24
N PRO A 141 -2.60 18.86 -20.25
CA PRO A 141 -3.07 18.91 -21.63
C PRO A 141 -4.43 18.26 -21.86
N SER A 142 -4.81 17.32 -20.99
CA SER A 142 -6.09 16.60 -21.06
C SER A 142 -7.25 17.41 -20.47
N GLY A 143 -6.98 18.54 -19.80
CA GLY A 143 -7.99 19.35 -19.13
C GLY A 143 -8.43 18.80 -17.77
N ASP A 144 -7.68 17.85 -17.19
CA ASP A 144 -8.01 17.26 -15.89
C ASP A 144 -7.80 18.24 -14.73
N PHE A 145 -6.97 19.28 -14.92
CA PHE A 145 -6.60 20.24 -13.90
C PHE A 145 -6.56 21.66 -14.45
N ASP A 146 -7.04 22.63 -13.67
CA ASP A 146 -7.01 24.06 -14.02
C ASP A 146 -5.58 24.64 -14.15
N GLY A 147 -4.58 23.97 -13.58
CA GLY A 147 -3.18 24.39 -13.66
C GLY A 147 -2.21 23.46 -12.95
N VAL A 148 -0.92 23.83 -12.96
CA VAL A 148 0.15 23.03 -12.34
C VAL A 148 -0.05 22.87 -10.83
N ALA A 149 -0.49 23.93 -10.15
CA ALA A 149 -0.68 23.90 -8.70
C ALA A 149 -1.81 22.94 -8.29
N SER A 150 -2.95 22.95 -8.98
CA SER A 150 -4.05 22.02 -8.73
C SER A 150 -3.68 20.58 -9.12
N GLY A 151 -2.98 20.40 -10.24
CA GLY A 151 -2.45 19.10 -10.63
C GLY A 151 -1.51 18.50 -9.58
N VAL A 152 -0.59 19.30 -9.03
CA VAL A 152 0.31 18.83 -7.96
C VAL A 152 -0.46 18.56 -6.68
N ARG A 153 -1.41 19.42 -6.28
CA ARG A 153 -2.26 19.23 -5.09
C ARG A 153 -3.03 17.90 -5.17
N TYR A 154 -3.87 17.72 -6.19
CA TYR A 154 -4.72 16.55 -6.31
C TYR A 154 -3.95 15.30 -6.73
N GLY A 155 -3.01 15.42 -7.66
CA GLY A 155 -2.18 14.31 -8.12
C GLY A 155 -1.31 13.74 -7.01
N LEU A 156 -0.61 14.59 -6.24
CA LEU A 156 0.22 14.14 -5.12
C LEU A 156 -0.63 13.48 -4.05
N PHE A 157 -1.76 14.08 -3.68
CA PHE A 157 -2.64 13.55 -2.65
C PHE A 157 -3.13 12.14 -3.01
N GLN A 158 -3.63 11.95 -4.23
CA GLN A 158 -4.16 10.65 -4.66
C GLN A 158 -3.06 9.59 -4.82
N VAL A 159 -1.91 9.97 -5.38
CA VAL A 159 -0.75 9.06 -5.47
C VAL A 159 -0.30 8.60 -4.09
N VAL A 160 -0.16 9.52 -3.14
CA VAL A 160 0.25 9.18 -1.78
C VAL A 160 -0.82 8.31 -1.12
N SER A 161 -2.09 8.70 -1.19
CA SER A 161 -3.22 7.97 -0.59
C SER A 161 -3.31 6.52 -1.07
N VAL A 162 -3.10 6.27 -2.37
CA VAL A 162 -3.11 4.91 -2.94
C VAL A 162 -1.86 4.13 -2.53
N VAL A 163 -0.66 4.71 -2.65
CA VAL A 163 0.61 4.04 -2.33
C VAL A 163 0.74 3.68 -0.85
N THR A 164 0.28 4.58 0.03
CA THR A 164 0.28 4.32 1.48
C THR A 164 -0.87 3.42 1.91
N THR A 165 -1.71 3.00 0.96
CA THR A 165 -2.96 2.26 1.18
C THR A 165 -3.86 2.94 2.20
N THR A 166 -3.84 4.27 2.25
CA THR A 166 -4.69 5.03 3.15
C THR A 166 -6.08 5.17 2.57
N GLY A 167 -6.23 5.48 1.28
CA GLY A 167 -7.54 5.48 0.62
C GLY A 167 -8.43 6.69 0.91
N TYR A 168 -7.85 7.81 1.35
CA TYR A 168 -8.57 9.08 1.34
C TYR A 168 -8.84 9.56 -0.09
N GLY A 169 -10.03 10.11 -0.30
CA GLY A 169 -10.42 10.76 -1.55
C GLY A 169 -10.58 12.27 -1.35
N THR A 170 -10.01 13.07 -2.25
CA THR A 170 -10.23 14.52 -2.33
C THR A 170 -10.83 14.96 -3.66
N ASN A 171 -10.45 14.28 -4.73
CA ASN A 171 -10.95 14.52 -6.08
C ASN A 171 -11.31 13.18 -6.73
N ASP A 172 -12.29 13.19 -7.62
CA ASP A 172 -12.71 12.03 -8.38
C ASP A 172 -11.71 11.75 -9.50
N PHE A 173 -10.89 10.70 -9.35
CA PHE A 173 -9.98 10.29 -10.42
C PHE A 173 -10.68 9.47 -11.51
N ASP A 174 -11.96 9.10 -11.34
CA ASP A 174 -12.78 8.48 -12.38
C ASP A 174 -13.29 9.47 -13.43
N ILE A 175 -12.95 10.75 -13.32
CA ILE A 175 -13.14 11.72 -14.42
C ILE A 175 -11.83 12.05 -15.13
N TRP A 176 -10.67 11.71 -14.56
CA TRP A 176 -9.37 12.00 -15.18
C TRP A 176 -9.17 11.17 -16.45
N ASN A 177 -8.15 11.53 -17.23
CA ASN A 177 -7.77 10.78 -18.41
C ASN A 177 -7.50 9.29 -18.11
N SER A 178 -7.58 8.44 -19.15
CA SER A 178 -7.40 6.99 -19.00
C SER A 178 -6.01 6.60 -18.48
N PHE A 179 -4.99 7.45 -18.72
CA PHE A 179 -3.65 7.24 -18.18
C PHE A 179 -3.62 7.37 -16.65
N GLY A 180 -4.23 8.42 -16.10
CA GLY A 180 -4.32 8.69 -14.67
C GLY A 180 -5.05 7.56 -13.93
N ARG A 181 -6.18 7.10 -14.47
CA ARG A 181 -6.90 5.94 -13.93
C ARG A 181 -6.06 4.68 -13.98
N GLY A 182 -5.45 4.39 -15.13
CA GLY A 182 -4.66 3.18 -15.34
C GLY A 182 -3.42 3.13 -14.45
N ILE A 183 -2.71 4.25 -14.29
CA ILE A 183 -1.52 4.28 -13.45
C ILE A 183 -1.87 4.18 -11.96
N LEU A 184 -2.96 4.81 -11.50
CA LEU A 184 -3.43 4.64 -10.12
C LEU A 184 -3.88 3.20 -9.85
N LEU A 185 -4.56 2.54 -10.79
CA LEU A 185 -4.92 1.11 -10.67
C LEU A 185 -3.69 0.22 -10.56
N LEU A 186 -2.64 0.47 -11.34
CA LEU A 186 -1.37 -0.27 -11.20
C LEU A 186 -0.69 0.03 -9.86
N LEU A 187 -0.79 1.27 -9.40
CA LEU A 187 -0.21 1.72 -8.15
C LEU A 187 -0.85 1.07 -6.93
N MET A 188 -2.11 0.60 -7.04
CA MET A 188 -2.77 -0.17 -5.99
C MET A 188 -2.01 -1.44 -5.58
N PHE A 189 -1.21 -2.01 -6.49
CA PHE A 189 -0.38 -3.16 -6.18
C PHE A 189 0.90 -2.79 -5.41
N VAL A 190 1.26 -1.50 -5.32
CA VAL A 190 2.44 -1.03 -4.60
C VAL A 190 2.02 -0.41 -3.27
N GLY A 191 2.38 -1.07 -2.17
CA GLY A 191 2.13 -0.58 -0.82
C GLY A 191 3.30 0.22 -0.24
N GLY A 192 3.18 0.58 1.05
CA GLY A 192 4.20 1.31 1.80
C GLY A 192 5.51 0.53 2.02
N CYS A 193 6.44 1.14 2.76
CA CYS A 193 7.72 0.52 3.11
C CYS A 193 7.54 -0.67 4.07
N ALA A 194 8.49 -1.59 4.12
CA ALA A 194 8.53 -2.64 5.14
C ALA A 194 8.63 -2.03 6.55
N GLY A 195 7.84 -2.53 7.50
CA GLY A 195 7.77 -1.96 8.85
C GLY A 195 7.01 -0.64 8.97
N SER A 196 6.19 -0.29 7.97
CA SER A 196 5.18 0.79 8.01
C SER A 196 3.80 0.27 8.40
N THR A 197 2.84 1.17 8.65
CA THR A 197 1.42 0.82 8.91
C THR A 197 0.64 0.44 7.66
N GLY A 198 1.16 0.83 6.48
CA GLY A 198 0.56 0.56 5.16
C GLY A 198 0.35 -0.92 4.89
N GLY A 199 -0.60 -1.25 4.03
CA GLY A 199 -0.89 -2.58 3.53
C GLY A 199 -0.16 -2.90 2.22
N GLY A 200 -0.72 -3.85 1.48
CA GLY A 200 -0.31 -4.21 0.12
C GLY A 200 1.08 -4.85 -0.01
N MET A 201 1.50 -5.04 -1.26
CA MET A 201 2.85 -5.53 -1.55
C MET A 201 3.88 -4.42 -1.32
N LYS A 202 4.70 -4.60 -0.29
CA LYS A 202 5.70 -3.61 0.13
C LYS A 202 6.63 -3.19 -1.00
N VAL A 203 7.08 -1.92 -0.97
CA VAL A 203 8.05 -1.38 -1.95
C VAL A 203 9.29 -2.26 -2.07
N ILE A 204 9.83 -2.76 -0.96
CA ILE A 204 11.01 -3.63 -0.99
C ILE A 204 10.82 -4.87 -1.85
N ARG A 205 9.62 -5.46 -1.91
CA ARG A 205 9.36 -6.66 -2.73
C ARG A 205 9.46 -6.33 -4.22
N HIS A 206 8.99 -5.16 -4.63
CA HIS A 206 9.15 -4.67 -6.00
C HIS A 206 10.61 -4.38 -6.35
N VAL A 207 11.35 -3.73 -5.44
CA VAL A 207 12.79 -3.48 -5.63
C VAL A 207 13.56 -4.79 -5.83
N LEU A 208 13.30 -5.78 -4.99
CA LEU A 208 13.94 -7.09 -5.07
C LEU A 208 13.51 -7.84 -6.34
N PHE A 209 12.23 -7.79 -6.70
CA PHE A 209 11.72 -8.41 -7.94
C PHE A 209 12.41 -7.87 -9.19
N VAL A 210 12.54 -6.55 -9.33
CA VAL A 210 13.25 -5.94 -10.47
C VAL A 210 14.73 -6.33 -10.50
N LYS A 211 15.40 -6.39 -9.33
CA LYS A 211 16.78 -6.86 -9.25
C LYS A 211 16.92 -8.34 -9.65
N ILE A 212 15.99 -9.18 -9.20
CA ILE A 212 15.95 -10.61 -9.55
C ILE A 212 15.73 -10.76 -11.06
N LEU A 213 14.78 -10.05 -11.66
CA LEU A 213 14.55 -10.09 -13.11
C LEU A 213 15.80 -9.70 -13.91
N ARG A 214 16.51 -8.64 -13.50
CA ARG A 214 17.77 -8.25 -14.14
C ARG A 214 18.84 -9.34 -14.05
N LEU A 215 18.93 -10.01 -12.90
CA LEU A 215 19.86 -11.12 -12.70
C LEU A 215 19.51 -12.34 -13.55
N GLU A 216 18.22 -12.71 -13.63
CA GLU A 216 17.75 -13.81 -14.48
C GLU A 216 17.97 -13.51 -15.97
N MET A 217 17.72 -12.27 -16.41
CA MET A 217 18.04 -11.83 -17.76
C MET A 217 19.55 -11.89 -18.03
N GLU A 218 20.39 -11.46 -17.08
CA GLU A 218 21.85 -11.58 -17.20
C GLU A 218 22.31 -13.02 -17.29
N GLN A 219 21.75 -13.91 -16.48
CA GLN A 219 22.07 -15.32 -16.48
C GLN A 219 21.63 -16.02 -17.78
N ALA A 220 20.53 -15.57 -18.40
CA ALA A 220 20.05 -16.10 -19.67
C ALA A 220 21.06 -15.87 -20.82
N TYR A 221 21.74 -14.72 -20.86
CA TYR A 221 22.76 -14.45 -21.89
C TYR A 221 24.21 -14.72 -21.42
N ARG A 222 24.48 -14.81 -20.11
CA ARG A 222 25.77 -15.16 -19.49
C ARG A 222 25.61 -16.24 -18.40
N PRO A 223 25.47 -17.52 -18.78
CA PRO A 223 25.16 -18.59 -17.83
C PRO A 223 26.26 -18.88 -16.79
N THR A 224 27.49 -18.46 -17.05
CA THR A 224 28.65 -18.65 -16.15
C THR A 224 28.80 -17.56 -15.08
N VAL A 225 28.05 -16.45 -15.16
CA VAL A 225 28.16 -15.35 -14.21
C VAL A 225 27.21 -15.56 -13.04
N VAL A 226 27.75 -15.71 -11.83
CA VAL A 226 26.97 -15.77 -10.59
C VAL A 226 27.12 -14.44 -9.85
N ARG A 227 26.10 -13.58 -9.92
CA ARG A 227 26.04 -12.34 -9.13
C ARG A 227 25.16 -12.53 -7.88
N PRO A 228 25.64 -12.14 -6.68
CA PRO A 228 24.81 -12.17 -5.49
C PRO A 228 23.73 -11.09 -5.56
N LEU A 229 22.56 -11.38 -4.98
CA LEU A 229 21.50 -10.37 -4.81
C LEU A 229 21.95 -9.39 -3.74
N GLN A 230 22.02 -8.10 -4.07
CA GLN A 230 22.45 -7.05 -3.14
C GLN A 230 21.32 -6.06 -2.87
N LEU A 231 21.21 -5.58 -1.64
CA LEU A 231 20.34 -4.48 -1.24
C LEU A 231 21.20 -3.39 -0.58
N GLY A 232 21.33 -2.23 -1.22
CA GLY A 232 22.36 -1.27 -0.84
C GLY A 232 23.76 -1.91 -0.87
N ASN A 233 24.48 -1.83 0.24
CA ASN A 233 25.84 -2.37 0.39
C ASN A 233 25.88 -3.78 1.01
N THR A 234 24.73 -4.41 1.27
CA THR A 234 24.68 -5.74 1.87
C THR A 234 24.28 -6.81 0.85
N THR A 235 25.01 -7.91 0.86
CA THR A 235 24.69 -9.12 0.10
C THR A 235 23.63 -9.93 0.84
N ILE A 236 22.56 -10.28 0.13
CA ILE A 236 21.54 -11.20 0.63
C ILE A 236 22.03 -12.63 0.34
N GLU A 237 22.46 -13.32 1.38
CA GLU A 237 22.98 -14.70 1.29
C GLU A 237 21.88 -15.76 1.18
N ASP A 238 20.63 -15.38 1.45
CA ASP A 238 19.51 -16.33 1.45
C ASP A 238 19.12 -16.75 0.03
N LYS A 239 19.54 -17.94 -0.36
CA LYS A 239 19.24 -18.54 -1.67
C LYS A 239 17.74 -18.80 -1.87
N SER A 240 16.97 -18.95 -0.79
CA SER A 240 15.52 -19.19 -0.86
C SER A 240 14.70 -17.92 -1.12
N LEU A 241 15.25 -16.76 -0.78
CA LEU A 241 14.54 -15.47 -0.88
C LEU A 241 14.12 -15.13 -2.31
N ARG A 242 14.92 -15.50 -3.31
CA ARG A 242 14.57 -15.33 -4.73
C ARG A 242 13.29 -16.08 -5.08
N HIS A 243 13.24 -17.36 -4.71
CA HIS A 243 12.08 -18.22 -4.97
C HIS A 243 10.85 -17.71 -4.22
N ASN A 244 11.00 -17.35 -2.94
CA ASN A 244 9.89 -16.87 -2.11
C ASN A 244 9.25 -15.60 -2.67
N ILE A 245 10.04 -14.66 -3.20
CA ILE A 245 9.52 -13.44 -3.82
C ILE A 245 8.73 -13.76 -5.10
N LEU A 246 9.27 -14.62 -5.98
CA LEU A 246 8.56 -15.01 -7.19
C LEU A 246 7.24 -15.72 -6.87
N VAL A 247 7.26 -16.68 -5.94
CA VAL A 247 6.06 -17.37 -5.47
C VAL A 247 5.04 -16.39 -4.90
N TYR A 248 5.49 -15.40 -4.12
CA TYR A 248 4.61 -14.36 -3.57
C TYR A 248 3.89 -13.56 -4.65
N PHE A 249 4.62 -13.05 -5.66
CA PHE A 249 4.02 -12.32 -6.79
C PHE A 249 3.07 -13.22 -7.60
N SER A 250 3.46 -14.47 -7.87
CA SER A 250 2.60 -15.43 -8.57
C SER A 250 1.32 -15.73 -7.80
N LEU A 251 1.41 -15.86 -6.47
CA LEU A 251 0.26 -16.15 -5.61
C LEU A 251 -0.70 -14.97 -5.59
N ILE A 252 -0.21 -13.73 -5.42
CA ILE A 252 -1.05 -12.53 -5.50
C ILE A 252 -1.73 -12.41 -6.85
N LEU A 253 -0.99 -12.60 -7.93
CA LEU A 253 -1.55 -12.53 -9.27
C LEU A 253 -2.64 -13.60 -9.46
N SER A 254 -2.40 -14.84 -9.00
CA SER A 254 -3.38 -15.91 -9.11
C SER A 254 -4.65 -15.62 -8.32
N LEU A 255 -4.51 -15.10 -7.10
CA LEU A 255 -5.62 -14.75 -6.23
C LEU A 255 -6.41 -13.57 -6.79
N PHE A 256 -5.72 -12.54 -7.29
CA PHE A 256 -6.34 -11.44 -8.02
C PHE A 256 -7.15 -11.94 -9.23
N LEU A 257 -6.56 -12.76 -10.09
CA LEU A 257 -7.24 -13.27 -11.30
C LEU A 257 -8.46 -14.13 -10.96
N VAL A 258 -8.34 -15.05 -10.00
CA VAL A 258 -9.44 -15.92 -9.57
C VAL A 258 -10.59 -15.10 -8.98
N SER A 259 -10.28 -14.16 -8.08
CA SER A 259 -11.30 -13.29 -7.47
C SER A 259 -11.93 -12.34 -8.49
N TRP A 260 -11.13 -11.80 -9.42
CA TRP A 260 -11.63 -10.95 -10.48
C TRP A 260 -12.61 -11.70 -11.41
N LEU A 261 -12.25 -12.90 -11.86
CA LEU A 261 -13.15 -13.76 -12.65
C LEU A 261 -14.41 -14.14 -11.87
N PHE A 262 -14.29 -14.38 -10.57
CA PHE A 262 -15.44 -14.66 -9.71
C PHE A 262 -16.42 -13.48 -9.66
N VAL A 263 -15.94 -12.25 -9.41
CA VAL A 263 -16.79 -11.05 -9.37
C VAL A 263 -17.47 -10.82 -10.70
N ILE A 264 -16.74 -10.92 -11.82
CA ILE A 264 -17.30 -10.73 -13.16
C ILE A 264 -18.44 -11.72 -13.44
N THR A 265 -18.26 -12.98 -13.02
CA THR A 265 -19.21 -14.07 -13.31
C THR A 265 -20.43 -14.03 -12.41
N TYR A 266 -20.24 -13.74 -11.11
CA TYR A 266 -21.30 -13.84 -10.12
C TYR A 266 -22.09 -12.54 -9.95
N GLU A 267 -21.43 -11.38 -10.08
CA GLU A 267 -22.09 -10.11 -9.81
C GLU A 267 -23.02 -9.73 -10.98
N PRO A 268 -24.30 -9.47 -10.73
CA PRO A 268 -25.26 -9.17 -11.80
C PRO A 268 -25.01 -7.78 -12.39
N ASP A 269 -25.26 -7.62 -13.70
CA ASP A 269 -24.97 -6.37 -14.42
C ASP A 269 -25.77 -5.16 -13.88
N ARG A 270 -26.89 -5.41 -13.20
CA ARG A 270 -27.67 -4.37 -12.50
C ARG A 270 -26.87 -3.59 -11.46
N THR A 271 -25.78 -4.15 -10.94
CA THR A 271 -24.91 -3.48 -9.96
C THR A 271 -24.21 -2.25 -10.58
N TRP A 272 -24.02 -2.21 -11.89
CA TRP A 272 -23.39 -1.08 -12.60
C TRP A 272 -24.38 0.01 -13.05
N GLY A 273 -25.69 -0.20 -12.84
CA GLY A 273 -26.74 0.75 -13.22
C GLY A 273 -26.95 0.90 -14.74
N PRO A 274 -28.02 1.59 -15.17
CA PRO A 274 -28.36 1.77 -16.58
C PRO A 274 -27.55 2.88 -17.30
N GLU A 275 -26.90 3.77 -16.56
CA GLU A 275 -26.28 5.00 -17.11
C GLU A 275 -24.74 5.05 -17.01
N VAL A 276 -24.08 4.12 -16.30
CA VAL A 276 -22.62 4.11 -16.20
C VAL A 276 -22.04 3.24 -17.30
N GLN A 277 -21.14 3.84 -18.07
CA GLN A 277 -20.47 3.24 -19.22
C GLN A 277 -19.63 2.01 -18.81
N GLN A 278 -20.29 0.85 -18.82
CA GLN A 278 -19.84 -0.49 -19.21
C GLN A 278 -18.33 -0.80 -19.12
N ASN A 279 -17.73 -0.62 -17.95
CA ASN A 279 -16.41 -1.18 -17.68
C ASN A 279 -16.44 -2.14 -16.50
N LYS A 280 -17.43 -3.05 -16.49
CA LYS A 280 -17.54 -4.16 -15.52
C LYS A 280 -16.19 -4.84 -15.28
N LEU A 281 -15.40 -5.01 -16.33
CA LEU A 281 -14.04 -5.56 -16.26
C LEU A 281 -13.09 -4.70 -15.41
N LEU A 282 -12.96 -3.40 -15.69
CA LEU A 282 -12.04 -2.51 -14.97
C LEU A 282 -12.53 -2.23 -13.55
N ASP A 283 -13.83 -2.04 -13.36
CA ASP A 283 -14.41 -1.75 -12.05
C ASP A 283 -14.27 -2.95 -11.11
N SER A 284 -14.52 -4.16 -11.61
CA SER A 284 -14.29 -5.39 -10.84
C SER A 284 -12.81 -5.57 -10.54
N ALA A 285 -11.92 -5.24 -11.48
CA ALA A 285 -10.47 -5.30 -11.27
C ALA A 285 -10.04 -4.30 -10.19
N GLY A 286 -10.55 -3.07 -10.24
CA GLY A 286 -10.32 -2.02 -9.24
C GLY A 286 -10.81 -2.43 -7.86
N ALA A 287 -12.02 -2.98 -7.74
CA ALA A 287 -12.57 -3.45 -6.47
C ALA A 287 -11.74 -4.59 -5.86
N VAL A 288 -11.33 -5.58 -6.67
CA VAL A 288 -10.48 -6.68 -6.19
C VAL A 288 -9.08 -6.18 -5.83
N ALA A 289 -8.48 -5.30 -6.63
CA ALA A 289 -7.16 -4.72 -6.33
C ALA A 289 -7.17 -3.89 -5.04
N ALA A 290 -8.21 -3.06 -4.84
CA ALA A 290 -8.36 -2.21 -3.67
C ALA A 290 -8.60 -3.04 -2.39
N THR A 291 -9.42 -4.09 -2.46
CA THR A 291 -9.70 -4.96 -1.31
C THR A 291 -8.54 -5.87 -0.99
N LEU A 292 -7.87 -6.46 -1.99
CA LEU A 292 -6.70 -7.30 -1.79
C LEU A 292 -5.51 -6.54 -1.19
N ASN A 293 -5.30 -5.29 -1.60
CA ASN A 293 -4.19 -4.48 -1.09
C ASN A 293 -4.57 -3.59 0.10
N ASN A 294 -5.81 -3.68 0.59
CA ASN A 294 -6.33 -2.89 1.71
C ASN A 294 -6.23 -1.37 1.52
N ILE A 295 -6.65 -0.89 0.35
CA ILE A 295 -6.59 0.54 0.00
C ILE A 295 -7.88 1.24 0.40
N GLY A 296 -9.04 0.62 0.14
CA GLY A 296 -10.35 1.25 0.30
C GLY A 296 -11.00 1.56 -1.04
N PRO A 297 -10.77 2.74 -1.64
CA PRO A 297 -11.33 3.10 -2.95
C PRO A 297 -10.70 2.29 -4.08
N GLY A 298 -11.54 1.84 -5.01
CA GLY A 298 -11.18 1.22 -6.29
C GLY A 298 -11.35 2.20 -7.46
N VAL A 299 -11.87 1.71 -8.57
CA VAL A 299 -12.13 2.50 -9.80
C VAL A 299 -13.60 2.30 -10.20
N GLY A 300 -14.24 3.33 -10.75
CA GLY A 300 -15.61 3.29 -11.26
C GLY A 300 -16.64 3.22 -10.14
N ILE A 301 -17.46 2.15 -10.10
CA ILE A 301 -18.53 2.01 -9.09
C ILE A 301 -18.03 1.89 -7.63
N VAL A 302 -16.73 1.71 -7.42
CA VAL A 302 -16.07 1.73 -6.11
C VAL A 302 -15.03 2.85 -6.01
N GLY A 303 -15.11 3.84 -6.90
CA GLY A 303 -14.23 5.00 -6.93
C GLY A 303 -14.24 5.82 -5.63
N PRO A 304 -13.43 6.88 -5.56
CA PRO A 304 -13.23 7.68 -4.34
C PRO A 304 -14.50 8.41 -3.87
N THR A 305 -15.49 8.60 -4.75
CA THR A 305 -16.79 9.23 -4.47
C THR A 305 -17.92 8.22 -4.29
N GLN A 306 -17.65 6.92 -4.52
CA GLN A 306 -18.62 5.84 -4.52
C GLN A 306 -18.38 4.87 -3.36
N ASN A 307 -19.21 3.84 -3.25
CA ASN A 307 -19.12 2.88 -2.16
C ASN A 307 -19.50 1.45 -2.57
N TYR A 308 -19.18 0.49 -1.69
CA TYR A 308 -19.43 -0.93 -1.92
C TYR A 308 -20.88 -1.36 -1.62
N ALA A 309 -21.82 -0.43 -1.36
CA ALA A 309 -23.17 -0.80 -0.91
C ALA A 309 -23.97 -1.55 -1.96
N GLN A 310 -23.74 -1.27 -3.25
CA GLN A 310 -24.48 -1.86 -4.37
C GLN A 310 -24.15 -3.34 -4.63
N PHE A 311 -23.03 -3.84 -4.12
CA PHE A 311 -22.62 -5.23 -4.34
C PHE A 311 -23.50 -6.25 -3.61
N THR A 312 -23.64 -7.43 -4.22
CA THR A 312 -24.32 -8.57 -3.58
C THR A 312 -23.63 -9.01 -2.29
N PRO A 313 -24.38 -9.61 -1.34
CA PRO A 313 -23.83 -10.09 -0.07
C PRO A 313 -22.67 -11.10 -0.23
N LEU A 314 -22.73 -11.98 -1.23
CA LEU A 314 -21.68 -12.96 -1.46
C LEU A 314 -20.37 -12.30 -1.92
N THR A 315 -20.46 -11.33 -2.83
CA THR A 315 -19.29 -10.57 -3.28
C THR A 315 -18.67 -9.77 -2.15
N LYS A 316 -19.48 -9.17 -1.27
CA LYS A 316 -19.01 -8.51 -0.05
C LYS A 316 -18.27 -9.47 0.89
N LEU A 317 -18.78 -10.69 1.09
CA LEU A 317 -18.11 -11.72 1.89
C LEU A 317 -16.72 -12.04 1.30
N MET A 318 -16.64 -12.19 -0.02
CA MET A 318 -15.37 -12.42 -0.70
C MET A 318 -14.41 -11.24 -0.50
N TYR A 319 -14.86 -9.99 -0.65
CA TYR A 319 -14.03 -8.81 -0.38
C TYR A 319 -13.51 -8.78 1.06
N THR A 320 -14.32 -9.17 2.04
CA THR A 320 -13.87 -9.31 3.43
C THR A 320 -12.74 -10.33 3.57
N TRP A 321 -12.85 -11.48 2.89
CA TRP A 321 -11.76 -12.47 2.85
C TRP A 321 -10.51 -11.93 2.16
N LEU A 322 -10.64 -11.19 1.06
CA LEU A 322 -9.52 -10.57 0.36
C LEU A 322 -8.78 -9.56 1.22
N MET A 323 -9.51 -8.70 1.95
CA MET A 323 -8.92 -7.74 2.88
C MET A 323 -8.15 -8.44 4.00
N MET A 324 -8.71 -9.51 4.56
CA MET A 324 -8.03 -10.33 5.57
C MET A 324 -6.75 -10.98 5.01
N LEU A 325 -6.79 -11.56 3.82
CA LEU A 325 -5.63 -12.16 3.15
C LEU A 325 -4.58 -11.13 2.72
N GLY A 326 -5.01 -9.90 2.40
CA GLY A 326 -4.12 -8.79 2.12
C GLY A 326 -3.39 -8.28 3.36
N ARG A 327 -4.03 -8.38 4.54
CA ARG A 327 -3.50 -7.86 5.80
C ARG A 327 -2.66 -8.89 6.55
N LEU A 328 -3.13 -10.13 6.56
CA LEU A 328 -2.39 -11.28 7.05
C LEU A 328 -1.53 -11.76 5.90
N GLU A 329 -0.24 -11.43 5.92
CA GLU A 329 0.69 -11.79 4.84
C GLU A 329 0.44 -13.22 4.31
N LEU A 330 0.32 -13.35 2.99
CA LEU A 330 -0.33 -14.51 2.35
C LEU A 330 0.28 -15.86 2.72
N PHE A 331 1.57 -15.91 3.05
CA PHE A 331 2.23 -17.14 3.46
C PHE A 331 1.71 -17.64 4.81
N ALA A 332 1.54 -16.76 5.80
CA ALA A 332 0.98 -17.12 7.11
C ALA A 332 -0.39 -17.80 6.99
N VAL A 333 -1.25 -17.30 6.09
CA VAL A 333 -2.59 -17.88 5.90
C VAL A 333 -2.53 -19.17 5.07
N LEU A 334 -1.77 -19.19 3.97
CA LEU A 334 -1.68 -20.36 3.10
C LEU A 334 -1.12 -21.59 3.85
N VAL A 335 -0.21 -21.36 4.80
CA VAL A 335 0.38 -22.42 5.63
C VAL A 335 -0.66 -23.15 6.49
N LEU A 336 -1.73 -22.48 6.92
CA LEU A 336 -2.79 -23.12 7.70
C LEU A 336 -3.55 -24.19 6.90
N PHE A 337 -3.58 -24.06 5.56
CA PHE A 337 -4.23 -25.03 4.67
C PHE A 337 -3.29 -26.15 4.21
N LEU A 338 -1.99 -26.06 4.50
CA LEU A 338 -1.03 -27.11 4.16
C LEU A 338 -1.09 -28.23 5.21
N PRO A 339 -1.52 -29.46 4.86
CA PRO A 339 -1.65 -30.56 5.82
C PRO A 339 -0.31 -30.95 6.47
N GLY A 340 0.81 -30.63 5.82
CA GLY A 340 2.15 -30.82 6.39
C GLY A 340 2.46 -29.93 7.60
N PHE A 341 1.83 -28.76 7.72
CA PHE A 341 2.01 -27.87 8.89
C PHE A 341 1.46 -28.49 10.18
N TRP A 342 0.36 -29.24 10.08
CA TRP A 342 -0.32 -29.85 11.21
C TRP A 342 0.30 -31.19 11.63
N LYS A 343 1.13 -31.79 10.78
CA LYS A 343 1.84 -33.02 11.11
C LYS A 343 3.06 -32.68 11.95
N LYS A 344 3.05 -33.10 13.23
CA LYS A 344 4.26 -33.15 14.05
C LYS A 344 5.22 -34.16 13.42
N HIS A 345 6.38 -33.68 12.96
CA HIS A 345 7.56 -34.52 12.82
C HIS A 345 8.24 -34.68 14.17
#